data_AF-A0A4Y2N1W2-F1
#
_entry.id   AF-A0A4Y2N1W2-F1
#
_cell.length_a   1.000
_cell.length_b   1.000
_cell.length_c   1.000
_cell.angle_alpha   90.00
_cell.angle_beta   90.00
_cell.angle_gamma   90.00
#
_symmetry.space_group_name_H-M   'P 1'
#
loop_
_entity.id
_entity.type
_entity.pdbx_description
1 polymer ?
#
loop_
_entity_poly.entity_id
_entity_poly.type
_entity_poly.pdbx_seq_one_letter_code
_entity_poly.pdbx_strand_id
1 'polypeptide(L)'
;MSFTRIETKTFTLSSGLKSVIIPNAMNGILPSRMMLGLVSNSAFNGDFKKNPFNFKNYNLSYISLSENGVQIPMSAYTPSYKNDLFARNYLSLFTDLAQHNTNVTLEEYKDNTCLYVFDLTQDYSASDPFMNVARSGDISIHLKFDEDLPETVTLLVYMEMQSLIEIDKSRNIFTDY
;
A
#
# COMPACT_ATOMS: atom_id res chain seq x y z
N MET A 1 -1.04 1.09 26.53
CA MET A 1 -1.54 -0.05 25.73
C MET A 1 -1.22 0.24 24.28
N SER A 2 -0.58 -0.70 23.57
CA SER A 2 -0.33 -0.57 22.14
C SER A 2 -1.57 -0.93 21.34
N PHE A 3 -1.75 -0.27 20.19
CA PHE A 3 -2.80 -0.56 19.23
C PHE A 3 -2.35 -0.18 17.83
N THR A 4 -3.02 -0.73 16.81
CA THR A 4 -2.77 -0.37 15.41
C THR A 4 -3.67 0.81 15.03
N ARG A 5 -3.07 1.97 14.79
CA ARG A 5 -3.73 3.13 14.19
C ARG A 5 -3.75 2.96 12.68
N ILE A 6 -4.91 3.18 12.06
CA ILE A 6 -5.05 3.15 10.62
C ILE A 6 -5.08 4.57 10.08
N GLU A 7 -4.28 4.82 9.05
CA GLU A 7 -4.34 6.04 8.26
C GLU A 7 -4.54 5.69 6.79
N THR A 8 -5.41 6.44 6.11
CA THR A 8 -5.68 6.27 4.68
C THR A 8 -5.43 7.56 3.93
N LYS A 9 -4.73 7.47 2.82
CA LYS A 9 -4.54 8.58 1.87
C LYS A 9 -4.97 8.17 0.47
N THR A 10 -5.33 9.15 -0.33
CA THR A 10 -5.74 8.93 -1.72
C THR A 10 -5.02 9.89 -2.63
N PHE A 11 -4.54 9.39 -3.77
CA PHE A 11 -3.92 10.22 -4.80
C PHE A 11 -4.66 10.01 -6.12
N THR A 12 -5.01 11.10 -6.79
CA THR A 12 -5.68 11.06 -8.10
C THR A 12 -4.63 11.05 -9.21
N LEU A 13 -4.64 10.00 -10.02
CA LEU A 13 -3.77 9.83 -11.18
C LEU A 13 -4.59 10.13 -12.43
N SER A 14 -4.20 11.16 -13.18
CA SER A 14 -4.90 11.53 -14.42
C SER A 14 -4.74 10.45 -15.49
N SER A 15 -5.72 10.33 -16.39
CA SER A 15 -5.59 9.50 -17.59
C SER A 15 -4.42 9.96 -18.45
N GLY A 16 -3.83 9.05 -19.22
CA GLY A 16 -2.70 9.34 -20.10
C GLY A 16 -1.32 9.25 -19.42
N LEU A 17 -1.27 9.07 -18.10
CA LEU A 17 0.00 8.94 -17.38
C LEU A 17 0.60 7.55 -17.60
N LYS A 18 1.91 7.51 -17.89
CA LYS A 18 2.71 6.29 -18.00
C LYS A 18 3.65 6.07 -16.82
N SER A 19 3.94 7.13 -16.06
CA SER A 19 4.80 7.10 -14.88
C SER A 19 4.32 8.14 -13.88
N VAL A 20 4.33 7.79 -12.61
CA VAL A 20 3.94 8.68 -11.51
C VAL A 20 4.95 8.54 -10.37
N ILE A 21 5.36 9.67 -9.81
CA ILE A 21 6.07 9.72 -8.53
C ILE A 21 5.22 10.57 -7.60
N ILE A 22 4.88 10.02 -6.44
CA ILE A 22 4.16 10.72 -5.38
C ILE A 22 5.19 10.99 -4.28
N PRO A 23 5.82 12.18 -4.27
CA PRO A 23 6.77 12.53 -3.24
C PRO A 23 6.05 12.78 -1.92
N ASN A 24 6.70 12.46 -0.80
CA ASN A 24 6.15 12.70 0.55
C ASN A 24 4.73 12.12 0.72
N ALA A 25 4.46 10.94 0.15
CA ALA A 25 3.20 10.23 0.34
C ALA A 25 2.93 9.97 1.84
N MET A 26 4.01 9.75 2.62
CA MET A 26 4.00 9.83 4.07
C MET A 26 5.19 10.67 4.56
N ASN A 27 4.98 11.44 5.63
CA ASN A 27 6.03 12.19 6.31
C ASN A 27 5.72 12.17 7.81
N GLY A 28 6.74 11.91 8.64
CA GLY A 28 6.62 11.78 10.09
C GLY A 28 6.93 10.36 10.54
N ILE A 29 6.18 9.86 11.51
CA ILE A 29 6.33 8.48 11.99
C ILE A 29 5.97 7.52 10.85
N LEU A 30 6.88 6.61 10.53
CA LEU A 30 6.70 5.64 9.46
C LEU A 30 5.71 4.55 9.88
N PRO A 31 4.81 4.12 8.97
CA PRO A 31 3.93 2.98 9.23
C PRO A 31 4.72 1.68 9.30
N SER A 32 4.19 0.68 10.01
CA SER A 32 4.72 -0.69 9.99
C SER A 32 4.36 -1.41 8.70
N ARG A 33 3.20 -1.09 8.10
CA ARG A 33 2.76 -1.65 6.82
C ARG A 33 2.12 -0.57 5.94
N MET A 34 2.38 -0.63 4.65
CA MET A 34 1.71 0.17 3.64
C MET A 34 1.09 -0.73 2.56
N MET A 35 -0.19 -0.53 2.27
CA MET A 35 -0.92 -1.23 1.22
C MET A 35 -1.38 -0.22 0.16
N LEU A 36 -1.15 -0.57 -1.10
CA LEU A 36 -1.47 0.23 -2.27
C LEU A 36 -2.48 -0.50 -3.14
N GLY A 37 -3.54 0.18 -3.54
CA GLY A 37 -4.56 -0.33 -4.44
C GLY A 37 -4.97 0.72 -5.48
N LEU A 38 -5.11 0.32 -6.73
CA LEU A 38 -5.56 1.19 -7.82
C LEU A 38 -7.01 0.88 -8.15
N VAL A 39 -7.86 1.91 -8.15
CA VAL A 39 -9.29 1.80 -8.45
C VAL A 39 -9.72 2.90 -9.41
N SER A 40 -10.71 2.63 -10.26
CA SER A 40 -11.30 3.67 -11.12
C SER A 40 -11.78 4.84 -10.26
N ASN A 41 -11.39 6.06 -10.61
CA ASN A 41 -11.81 7.24 -9.85
C ASN A 41 -13.34 7.41 -9.80
N SER A 42 -14.02 7.08 -10.89
CA SER A 42 -15.50 7.05 -10.90
C SER A 42 -16.11 5.99 -9.96
N ALA A 43 -15.48 4.81 -9.84
CA ALA A 43 -15.93 3.78 -8.90
C ALA A 43 -15.72 4.23 -7.45
N PHE A 44 -14.55 4.81 -7.17
CA PHE A 44 -14.24 5.39 -5.86
C PHE A 44 -15.22 6.49 -5.45
N ASN A 45 -15.65 7.33 -6.41
CA ASN A 45 -16.63 8.39 -6.18
C ASN A 45 -18.10 7.93 -6.22
N GLY A 46 -18.36 6.62 -6.20
CA GLY A 46 -19.70 6.08 -5.99
C GLY A 46 -20.57 5.96 -7.25
N ASP A 47 -19.98 5.80 -8.44
CA ASP A 47 -20.76 5.37 -9.61
C ASP A 47 -21.45 4.03 -9.32
N PHE A 48 -22.77 4.03 -9.25
CA PHE A 48 -23.61 2.87 -8.94
C PHE A 48 -23.43 1.68 -9.90
N LYS A 49 -22.86 1.90 -11.09
CA LYS A 49 -22.59 0.84 -12.07
C LYS A 49 -21.19 0.23 -11.91
N LYS A 50 -20.36 0.77 -11.01
CA LYS A 50 -18.98 0.33 -10.81
C LYS A 50 -18.75 -0.16 -9.39
N ASN A 51 -17.78 -1.05 -9.22
CA ASN A 51 -17.41 -1.61 -7.93
C ASN A 51 -16.17 -0.88 -7.37
N PRO A 52 -16.26 -0.19 -6.21
CA PRO A 52 -15.11 0.48 -5.59
C PRO A 52 -14.09 -0.49 -4.96
N PHE A 53 -14.42 -1.77 -4.82
CA PHE A 53 -13.52 -2.82 -4.31
C PHE A 53 -12.84 -3.62 -5.43
N ASN A 54 -13.01 -3.20 -6.69
CA ASN A 54 -12.31 -3.80 -7.82
C ASN A 54 -10.93 -3.15 -7.99
N PHE A 55 -9.92 -3.74 -7.36
CA PHE A 55 -8.54 -3.30 -7.41
C PHE A 55 -7.87 -3.83 -8.67
N LYS A 56 -7.67 -2.96 -9.66
CA LYS A 56 -7.13 -3.33 -10.97
C LYS A 56 -5.63 -3.14 -11.02
N ASN A 57 -4.96 -3.98 -11.81
CA ASN A 57 -3.52 -3.84 -12.04
C ASN A 57 -3.13 -2.66 -12.95
N TYR A 58 -4.05 -2.18 -13.80
CA TYR A 58 -3.82 -1.09 -14.79
C TYR A 58 -2.55 -1.26 -15.66
N ASN A 59 -2.13 -2.50 -15.94
CA ASN A 59 -0.88 -2.81 -16.62
C ASN A 59 0.35 -2.17 -15.96
N LEU A 60 0.34 -2.06 -14.62
CA LEU A 60 1.50 -1.61 -13.85
C LEU A 60 2.71 -2.49 -14.18
N SER A 61 3.84 -1.84 -14.49
CA SER A 61 5.09 -2.48 -14.91
C SER A 61 6.24 -2.23 -13.94
N TYR A 62 6.07 -1.30 -13.01
CA TYR A 62 7.04 -1.02 -11.95
C TYR A 62 6.31 -0.46 -10.73
N ILE A 63 6.64 -0.98 -9.54
CA ILE A 63 6.25 -0.40 -8.27
C ILE A 63 7.35 -0.53 -7.21
N SER A 64 7.61 0.59 -6.54
CA SER A 64 8.47 0.66 -5.37
C SER A 64 8.07 1.82 -4.46
N LEU A 65 8.48 1.72 -3.22
CA LEU A 65 8.53 2.81 -2.26
C LEU A 65 9.96 3.33 -2.18
N SER A 66 10.12 4.56 -1.70
CA SER A 66 11.42 5.11 -1.31
C SER A 66 11.30 5.68 0.09
N GLU A 67 12.01 5.09 1.05
CA GLU A 67 12.13 5.58 2.42
C GLU A 67 13.40 6.44 2.52
N ASN A 68 13.27 7.75 2.78
CA ASN A 68 14.39 8.68 2.86
C ASN A 68 15.37 8.59 1.66
N GLY A 69 14.84 8.37 0.45
CA GLY A 69 15.62 8.21 -0.78
C GLY A 69 16.15 6.79 -1.04
N VAL A 70 15.96 5.84 -0.13
CA VAL A 70 16.36 4.44 -0.29
C VAL A 70 15.17 3.60 -0.78
N GLN A 71 15.35 2.83 -1.85
CA GLN A 71 14.26 2.06 -2.45
C GLN A 71 13.85 0.84 -1.60
N ILE A 72 12.54 0.64 -1.45
CA ILE A 72 11.90 -0.50 -0.80
C ILE A 72 10.85 -1.12 -1.74
N PRO A 73 10.88 -2.43 -2.01
CA PRO A 73 11.97 -3.35 -1.69
C PRO A 73 13.25 -3.02 -2.48
N MET A 74 14.38 -3.55 -2.02
CA MET A 74 15.69 -3.38 -2.67
C MET A 74 15.64 -3.80 -4.15
N SER A 75 14.95 -4.90 -4.46
CA SER A 75 14.55 -5.25 -5.82
C SER A 75 13.10 -4.87 -6.03
N ALA A 76 12.86 -3.73 -6.69
CA ALA A 76 11.53 -3.27 -7.04
C ALA A 76 10.70 -4.35 -7.75
N TYR A 77 9.40 -4.25 -7.61
CA TYR A 77 8.48 -5.12 -8.32
C TYR A 77 8.34 -4.64 -9.75
N THR A 78 8.52 -5.55 -10.72
CA THR A 78 8.38 -5.27 -12.15
C THR A 78 7.45 -6.27 -12.82
N PRO A 79 6.14 -6.26 -12.50
CA PRO A 79 5.18 -7.17 -13.12
C PRO A 79 5.08 -6.99 -14.64
N SER A 80 4.69 -8.05 -15.33
CA SER A 80 4.10 -7.94 -16.67
C SER A 80 2.81 -8.74 -16.72
N TYR A 81 1.68 -8.04 -16.60
CA TYR A 81 0.35 -8.67 -16.58
C TYR A 81 -0.07 -9.22 -17.95
N LYS A 82 0.47 -8.68 -19.05
CA LYS A 82 0.26 -9.22 -20.41
C LYS A 82 0.94 -10.55 -20.65
N ASN A 83 2.12 -10.75 -20.06
CA ASN A 83 2.93 -11.96 -20.20
C ASN A 83 2.77 -12.93 -19.02
N ASP A 84 1.80 -12.67 -18.13
CA ASP A 84 1.56 -13.43 -16.90
C ASP A 84 2.77 -13.53 -15.94
N LEU A 85 3.64 -12.52 -15.96
CA LEU A 85 4.82 -12.42 -15.10
C LEU A 85 4.53 -11.53 -13.89
N PHE A 86 3.70 -12.00 -12.97
CA PHE A 86 3.35 -11.25 -11.75
C PHE A 86 3.29 -12.10 -10.48
N ALA A 87 3.72 -13.36 -10.53
CA ALA A 87 3.68 -14.30 -9.41
C ALA A 87 4.38 -13.78 -8.14
N ARG A 88 5.46 -13.00 -8.27
CA ARG A 88 6.15 -12.39 -7.13
C ARG A 88 5.26 -11.42 -6.36
N ASN A 89 4.46 -10.60 -7.06
CA ASN A 89 3.55 -9.64 -6.43
C ASN A 89 2.36 -10.33 -5.78
N TYR A 90 1.87 -11.38 -6.44
CA TYR A 90 0.84 -12.25 -5.87
C TYR A 90 1.33 -12.89 -4.57
N LEU A 91 2.52 -13.49 -4.55
CA LEU A 91 3.07 -14.10 -3.34
C LEU A 91 3.33 -13.07 -2.23
N SER A 92 3.84 -11.88 -2.58
CA SER A 92 4.11 -10.85 -1.57
C SER A 92 2.85 -10.35 -0.87
N LEU A 93 1.68 -10.37 -1.52
CA LEU A 93 0.40 -10.08 -0.85
C LEU A 93 0.21 -10.94 0.42
N PHE A 94 0.50 -12.24 0.34
CA PHE A 94 0.31 -13.16 1.48
C PHE A 94 1.44 -13.07 2.49
N THR A 95 2.69 -12.95 2.00
CA THR A 95 3.87 -12.83 2.87
C THR A 95 3.80 -11.58 3.71
N ASP A 96 3.53 -10.42 3.10
CA ASP A 96 3.61 -9.12 3.77
C ASP A 96 2.36 -8.83 4.63
N LEU A 97 1.27 -9.58 4.42
CA LEU A 97 0.12 -9.65 5.34
C LEU A 97 0.29 -10.70 6.45
N ALA A 98 1.30 -11.57 6.35
CA ALA A 98 1.41 -12.83 7.11
C ALA A 98 0.09 -13.64 7.12
N GLN A 99 -0.66 -13.61 6.02
CA GLN A 99 -1.94 -14.27 5.88
C GLN A 99 -1.92 -15.18 4.65
N HIS A 100 -1.95 -16.49 4.89
CA HIS A 100 -1.85 -17.50 3.83
C HIS A 100 -3.21 -18.03 3.36
N ASN A 101 -4.31 -17.67 4.05
CA ASN A 101 -5.65 -18.24 3.86
C ASN A 101 -6.66 -17.23 3.29
N THR A 102 -6.30 -16.41 2.30
CA THR A 102 -7.24 -15.41 1.74
C THR A 102 -8.18 -15.97 0.66
N ASN A 103 -8.00 -17.23 0.23
CA ASN A 103 -8.71 -17.85 -0.89
C ASN A 103 -8.64 -17.08 -2.22
N VAL A 104 -7.76 -16.07 -2.34
CA VAL A 104 -7.54 -15.32 -3.58
C VAL A 104 -6.66 -16.15 -4.50
N THR A 105 -7.16 -16.52 -5.67
CA THR A 105 -6.40 -17.20 -6.72
C THR A 105 -5.47 -16.23 -7.47
N LEU A 106 -4.50 -16.76 -8.20
CA LEU A 106 -3.61 -15.97 -9.05
C LEU A 106 -4.38 -15.18 -10.13
N GLU A 107 -5.47 -15.74 -10.65
CA GLU A 107 -6.35 -15.12 -11.64
C GLU A 107 -7.17 -13.98 -11.02
N GLU A 108 -7.80 -14.22 -9.86
CA GLU A 108 -8.53 -13.17 -9.13
C GLU A 108 -7.63 -12.00 -8.71
N TYR A 109 -6.39 -12.30 -8.29
CA TYR A 109 -5.41 -11.26 -8.01
C TYR A 109 -5.14 -10.37 -9.23
N LYS A 110 -4.96 -10.96 -10.42
CA LYS A 110 -4.75 -10.22 -11.67
C LYS A 110 -5.96 -9.35 -12.01
N ASP A 111 -7.15 -9.90 -11.87
CA ASP A 111 -8.36 -9.33 -12.45
C ASP A 111 -9.09 -8.33 -11.55
N ASN A 112 -9.08 -8.53 -10.23
CA ASN A 112 -9.92 -7.73 -9.32
C ASN A 112 -9.37 -7.47 -7.90
N THR A 113 -8.32 -8.17 -7.47
CA THR A 113 -7.76 -8.06 -6.12
C THR A 113 -6.27 -7.69 -6.15
N CYS A 114 -5.86 -6.83 -7.09
CA CYS A 114 -4.47 -6.45 -7.28
C CYS A 114 -4.03 -5.39 -6.25
N LEU A 115 -3.65 -5.87 -5.06
CA LEU A 115 -3.09 -5.07 -3.98
C LEU A 115 -1.58 -5.28 -3.88
N TYR A 116 -0.85 -4.22 -3.53
CA TYR A 116 0.58 -4.27 -3.25
C TYR A 116 0.80 -3.90 -1.80
N VAL A 117 1.30 -4.85 -1.03
CA VAL A 117 1.55 -4.69 0.41
C VAL A 117 3.06 -4.61 0.61
N PHE A 118 3.49 -3.76 1.53
CA PHE A 118 4.87 -3.59 1.93
C PHE A 118 4.94 -3.64 3.45
N ASP A 119 5.67 -4.61 3.99
CA ASP A 119 6.17 -4.56 5.35
C ASP A 119 7.33 -3.56 5.40
N LEU A 120 7.21 -2.55 6.28
CA LEU A 120 8.15 -1.45 6.44
C LEU A 120 8.92 -1.52 7.77
N THR A 121 8.70 -2.58 8.55
CA THR A 121 9.52 -2.92 9.71
C THR A 121 10.89 -3.41 9.25
N GLN A 122 11.92 -3.20 10.07
CA GLN A 122 13.29 -3.55 9.67
C GLN A 122 13.56 -5.05 9.70
N ASP A 123 12.76 -5.79 10.47
CA ASP A 123 12.86 -7.23 10.71
C ASP A 123 11.71 -8.02 10.08
N TYR A 124 10.85 -7.38 9.26
CA TYR A 124 9.68 -7.99 8.61
C TYR A 124 8.67 -8.60 9.61
N SER A 125 8.48 -7.90 10.73
CA SER A 125 7.63 -8.27 11.85
C SER A 125 6.32 -7.46 11.92
N ALA A 126 5.84 -6.86 10.83
CA ALA A 126 4.63 -6.00 10.89
C ALA A 126 3.37 -6.73 11.37
N SER A 127 3.32 -8.05 11.23
CA SER A 127 2.23 -8.90 11.75
C SER A 127 2.47 -9.45 13.16
N ASP A 128 3.64 -9.23 13.74
CA ASP A 128 3.98 -9.76 15.06
C ASP A 128 3.36 -8.88 16.17
N PRO A 129 3.09 -9.45 17.36
CA PRO A 129 2.51 -8.70 18.47
C PRO A 129 3.49 -7.71 19.13
N PHE A 130 4.72 -7.60 18.62
CA PHE A 130 5.78 -6.78 19.20
C PHE A 130 5.76 -5.35 18.65
N MET A 131 6.15 -4.41 19.50
CA MET A 131 6.34 -3.01 19.11
C MET A 131 7.72 -2.82 18.49
N ASN A 132 7.74 -2.37 17.26
CA ASN A 132 8.92 -1.88 16.57
C ASN A 132 9.28 -0.49 17.11
N VAL A 133 10.58 -0.16 17.06
CA VAL A 133 11.03 1.19 17.41
C VAL A 133 10.45 2.18 16.40
N ALA A 134 9.76 3.21 16.88
CA ALA A 134 9.21 4.25 16.02
C ALA A 134 10.33 4.93 15.22
N ARG A 135 10.20 4.91 13.90
CA ARG A 135 11.12 5.57 12.97
C ARG A 135 10.42 6.77 12.36
N SER A 136 11.14 7.88 12.20
CA SER A 136 10.64 9.05 11.49
C SER A 136 11.32 9.15 10.12
N GLY A 137 10.59 9.57 9.10
CA GLY A 137 11.12 9.75 7.76
C GLY A 137 10.06 10.17 6.76
N ASP A 138 10.44 10.15 5.48
CA ASP A 138 9.54 10.30 4.36
C ASP A 138 9.41 9.00 3.56
N ILE A 139 8.22 8.77 3.01
CA ILE A 139 7.98 7.73 2.02
C ILE A 139 7.47 8.38 0.75
N SER A 140 8.14 8.08 -0.36
CA SER A 140 7.68 8.40 -1.72
C SER A 140 7.22 7.14 -2.46
N ILE A 141 6.18 7.23 -3.28
CA ILE A 141 5.65 6.10 -4.05
C ILE A 141 6.02 6.27 -5.54
N HIS A 142 6.55 5.23 -6.16
CA HIS A 142 6.97 5.23 -7.55
C HIS A 142 6.20 4.18 -8.35
N LEU A 143 5.49 4.61 -9.39
CA LEU A 143 4.67 3.76 -10.25
C LEU A 143 5.05 3.98 -11.72
N LYS A 144 5.14 2.90 -12.50
CA LYS A 144 5.17 2.97 -13.97
C LYS A 144 4.19 1.96 -14.55
N PHE A 145 3.60 2.32 -15.67
CA PHE A 145 2.62 1.53 -16.40
C PHE A 145 3.18 1.17 -17.77
N ASP A 146 2.88 -0.04 -18.25
CA ASP A 146 3.26 -0.49 -19.59
C ASP A 146 2.51 0.31 -20.68
N GLU A 147 1.27 0.69 -20.37
CA GLU A 147 0.37 1.50 -21.19
C GLU A 147 -0.06 2.75 -20.45
N ASP A 148 -0.49 3.76 -21.19
CA ASP A 148 -1.03 4.97 -20.61
C ASP A 148 -2.33 4.67 -19.86
N LEU A 149 -2.53 5.28 -18.68
CA LEU A 149 -3.75 5.08 -17.90
C LEU A 149 -5.00 5.40 -18.75
N PRO A 150 -5.93 4.44 -18.95
CA PRO A 150 -7.06 4.61 -19.86
C PRO A 150 -8.17 5.51 -19.29
N GLU A 151 -8.17 5.71 -17.97
CA GLU A 151 -9.11 6.54 -17.23
C GLU A 151 -8.38 7.24 -16.08
N THR A 152 -9.04 8.18 -15.41
CA THR A 152 -8.52 8.71 -14.14
C THR A 152 -8.62 7.62 -13.06
N VAL A 153 -7.52 7.38 -12.37
CA VAL A 153 -7.37 6.31 -11.38
C VAL A 153 -7.14 6.92 -10.00
N THR A 154 -7.73 6.34 -8.96
CA THR A 154 -7.42 6.68 -7.58
C THR A 154 -6.47 5.64 -7.02
N LEU A 155 -5.29 6.08 -6.58
CA LEU A 155 -4.41 5.28 -5.75
C LEU A 155 -4.87 5.42 -4.31
N LEU A 156 -5.34 4.31 -3.74
CA LEU A 156 -5.63 4.16 -2.31
C LEU A 156 -4.36 3.72 -1.60
N VAL A 157 -4.02 4.41 -0.53
CA VAL A 157 -2.89 4.11 0.35
C VAL A 157 -3.45 3.86 1.74
N TYR A 158 -3.36 2.62 2.19
CA TYR A 158 -3.75 2.20 3.54
C TYR A 158 -2.48 1.95 4.34
N MET A 159 -2.39 2.52 5.54
CA MET A 159 -1.21 2.48 6.38
C MET A 159 -1.57 1.99 7.77
N GLU A 160 -0.82 1.01 8.25
CA GLU A 160 -0.89 0.54 9.62
C GLU A 160 0.24 1.18 10.41
N MET A 161 -0.09 1.85 11.50
CA MET A 161 0.85 2.53 12.37
C MET A 161 0.76 1.91 13.76
N GLN A 162 1.91 1.61 14.36
CA GLN A 162 1.96 1.18 15.75
C GLN A 162 1.89 2.42 16.65
N SER A 163 0.88 2.50 17.50
CA SER A 163 0.64 3.64 18.40
C SER A 163 0.47 3.21 19.85
N LEU A 164 0.77 4.11 20.77
CA LEU A 164 0.64 3.91 22.22
C LEU A 164 -0.41 4.83 22.84
N ILE A 165 -1.29 4.25 23.66
CA ILE A 165 -2.14 5.00 24.59
C ILE A 165 -1.56 4.87 25.99
N GLU A 166 -1.26 5.99 26.63
CA GLU A 166 -0.87 6.07 28.04
C GLU A 166 -2.01 6.66 28.87
N ILE A 167 -2.31 6.03 30.01
CA ILE A 167 -3.28 6.53 30.98
C ILE A 167 -2.54 6.75 32.29
N ASP A 168 -2.49 8.00 32.74
CA ASP A 168 -1.82 8.33 34.00
C ASP A 168 -2.69 8.01 35.23
N LYS A 169 -2.12 8.20 36.42
CA LYS A 169 -2.83 7.97 37.69
C LYS A 169 -4.04 8.88 37.89
N SER A 170 -4.05 10.04 37.24
CA SER A 170 -5.14 11.01 37.28
C SER A 170 -6.21 10.74 36.21
N ARG A 171 -6.06 9.66 35.44
CA ARG A 171 -6.92 9.28 34.30
C ARG A 171 -6.83 10.24 33.12
N ASN A 172 -5.73 11.00 32.99
CA ASN A 172 -5.43 11.70 31.75
C ASN A 172 -4.99 10.66 30.70
N ILE A 173 -5.45 10.87 29.47
CA ILE A 173 -5.18 9.98 28.33
C ILE A 173 -4.22 10.71 27.40
N PHE A 174 -3.08 10.08 27.10
CA PHE A 174 -2.07 10.59 26.18
C PHE A 174 -1.91 9.63 25.00
N THR A 175 -1.72 10.20 23.81
CA THR A 175 -1.41 9.50 22.57
C THR A 175 -0.10 10.05 21.99
N ASP A 176 0.62 9.24 21.22
CA ASP A 176 1.91 9.57 20.62
C ASP A 176 1.80 10.29 19.26
N TYR A 177 0.62 10.83 18.93
CA TYR A 177 0.30 11.52 17.68
C TYR A 177 -0.68 12.68 17.89
#